data_AF-A0A8H3YK28-F1
#
_entry.id   AF-A0A8H3YK28-F1
#
_cell.length_a   1.000
_cell.length_b   1.000
_cell.length_c   1.000
_cell.angle_alpha   90.00
_cell.angle_beta   90.00
_cell.angle_gamma   90.00
#
_symmetry.space_group_name_H-M   'P 1'
#
loop_
_entity.id
_entity.type
_entity.pdbx_description
1 polymer ?
#
loop_
_entity_poly.entity_id
_entity_poly.type
_entity_poly.pdbx_seq_one_letter_code
_entity_poly.pdbx_strand_id
1 'polypeptide(L)'
;MSETVIRKLNSAITIFSIPFSRMGLPIGNRSTGIKLKNNDVFVLVSSPPDEPTKEALNEMGRVAYLLVPDYEHSMNIVAFSQAYPFAKCIGPEGIDSKQPSVSWAGLFGAGGESKTYGFEDEIRLHYFPGHMNKEIAVLHMPSKTLLCADLLFNLPPTEGYKQTSQSGEAVWPVNKLQESLQPGTTAHSVVGTLTGKNREAMSRDSKIVAAWDFDRIVPCHGDVIESGGKEKWLQTFQQYLQ
;
A
#
# COMPACT_ATOMS: atom_id res chain seq x y z
N MET A 1 13.71 -12.47 -16.92
CA MET A 1 13.82 -10.99 -16.83
C MET A 1 12.81 -10.55 -15.79
N SER A 2 13.09 -9.52 -15.00
CA SER A 2 12.10 -8.98 -14.06
C SER A 2 10.86 -8.50 -14.83
N GLU A 3 9.68 -8.72 -14.25
CA GLU A 3 8.39 -8.22 -14.77
C GLU A 3 7.97 -6.90 -14.07
N THR A 4 8.89 -6.28 -13.31
CA THR A 4 8.62 -5.08 -12.54
C THR A 4 8.47 -3.85 -13.44
N VAL A 5 7.28 -3.27 -13.40
CA VAL A 5 6.96 -2.00 -14.04
C VAL A 5 7.22 -0.87 -13.03
N ILE A 6 8.23 -0.05 -13.34
CA ILE A 6 8.61 1.11 -12.53
C ILE A 6 8.01 2.37 -13.14
N ARG A 7 7.27 3.14 -12.34
CA ARG A 7 6.74 4.45 -12.76
C ARG A 7 6.97 5.51 -11.68
N LYS A 8 7.49 6.67 -12.09
CA LYS A 8 7.56 7.87 -11.26
C LYS A 8 6.23 8.60 -11.37
N LEU A 9 5.48 8.71 -10.26
CA LEU A 9 4.19 9.42 -10.21
C LEU A 9 4.36 10.93 -10.11
N ASN A 10 5.46 11.36 -9.51
CA ASN A 10 5.94 12.73 -9.39
C ASN A 10 7.42 12.68 -8.96
N SER A 11 8.00 13.80 -8.53
CA SER A 11 9.40 13.89 -8.09
C SER A 11 9.71 13.13 -6.79
N ALA A 12 8.70 12.81 -5.98
CA ALA A 12 8.86 12.14 -4.69
C ALA A 12 8.44 10.66 -4.72
N ILE A 13 7.42 10.30 -5.50
CA ILE A 13 6.79 8.97 -5.43
C ILE A 13 7.13 8.13 -6.66
N THR A 14 7.67 6.94 -6.40
CA THR A 14 7.90 5.90 -7.40
C THR A 14 7.18 4.63 -6.97
N ILE A 15 6.54 3.96 -7.93
CA ILE A 15 5.79 2.73 -7.72
C ILE A 15 6.46 1.56 -8.47
N PHE A 16 6.39 0.38 -7.87
CA PHE A 16 7.03 -0.85 -8.34
C PHE A 16 5.97 -1.94 -8.50
N SER A 17 5.35 -2.01 -9.67
CA SER A 17 4.19 -2.87 -9.92
C SER A 17 4.61 -4.17 -10.56
N ILE A 18 4.09 -5.29 -10.07
CA ILE A 18 4.33 -6.63 -10.60
C ILE A 18 3.01 -7.34 -10.91
N PRO A 19 3.00 -8.33 -11.80
CA PRO A 19 1.87 -9.22 -11.93
C PRO A 19 1.72 -10.08 -10.66
N PHE A 20 0.49 -10.24 -10.19
CA PHE A 20 0.18 -11.06 -9.02
C PHE A 20 -1.30 -11.47 -9.02
N SER A 21 -1.55 -12.74 -8.71
CA SER A 21 -2.90 -13.31 -8.65
C SER A 21 -3.16 -13.95 -7.30
N ARG A 22 -4.36 -13.73 -6.75
CA ARG A 22 -4.83 -14.37 -5.52
C ARG A 22 -6.02 -15.26 -5.85
N MET A 23 -5.92 -16.55 -5.51
CA MET A 23 -6.95 -17.56 -5.85
C MET A 23 -7.35 -17.56 -7.34
N GLY A 24 -6.38 -17.33 -8.23
CA GLY A 24 -6.62 -17.25 -9.68
C GLY A 24 -7.17 -15.91 -10.19
N LEU A 25 -7.52 -14.97 -9.30
CA LEU A 25 -7.91 -13.61 -9.68
C LEU A 25 -6.66 -12.72 -9.78
N PRO A 26 -6.35 -12.14 -10.95
CA PRO A 26 -5.26 -11.17 -11.07
C PRO A 26 -5.64 -9.87 -10.39
N ILE A 27 -4.87 -9.49 -9.38
CA ILE A 27 -5.08 -8.28 -8.59
C ILE A 27 -3.87 -7.33 -8.62
N GLY A 28 -2.75 -7.78 -9.21
CA GLY A 28 -1.49 -7.05 -9.21
C GLY A 28 -0.89 -6.95 -7.82
N ASN A 29 0.36 -6.52 -7.72
CA ASN A 29 0.96 -6.21 -6.44
C ASN A 29 1.96 -5.06 -6.59
N ARG A 30 2.12 -4.23 -5.54
CA ARG A 30 2.86 -2.98 -5.68
C ARG A 30 3.49 -2.51 -4.37
N SER A 31 4.81 -2.42 -4.36
CA SER A 31 5.56 -1.59 -3.41
C SER A 31 5.59 -0.13 -3.87
N THR A 32 5.70 0.81 -2.93
CA THR A 32 5.80 2.24 -3.23
C THR A 32 6.93 2.88 -2.46
N GLY A 33 7.84 3.55 -3.14
CA GLY A 33 8.90 4.38 -2.56
C GLY A 33 8.50 5.85 -2.54
N ILE A 34 8.80 6.54 -1.43
CA ILE A 34 8.59 7.97 -1.23
C ILE A 34 9.93 8.58 -0.83
N LYS A 35 10.47 9.45 -1.68
CA LYS A 35 11.65 10.27 -1.39
C LYS A 35 11.24 11.48 -0.55
N LEU A 36 11.82 11.57 0.64
CA LEU A 36 11.65 12.67 1.58
C LEU A 36 12.61 13.83 1.26
N LYS A 37 12.36 15.03 1.81
CA LYS A 37 13.20 16.22 1.60
C LYS A 37 14.64 16.04 2.07
N ASN A 38 14.86 15.21 3.08
CA ASN A 38 16.18 14.91 3.62
C ASN A 38 16.95 13.84 2.78
N ASN A 39 16.44 13.46 1.61
CA ASN A 39 16.94 12.37 0.75
C ASN A 39 16.83 10.96 1.32
N ASP A 40 16.12 10.78 2.43
CA ASP A 40 15.71 9.44 2.87
C ASP A 40 14.56 8.92 2.00
N VAL A 41 14.46 7.61 1.90
CA VAL A 41 13.38 6.92 1.20
C VAL A 41 12.58 6.11 2.20
N PHE A 42 11.28 6.37 2.23
CA PHE A 42 10.28 5.57 2.92
C PHE A 42 9.67 4.59 1.92
N VAL A 43 9.60 3.31 2.26
CA VAL A 43 9.05 2.27 1.38
C VAL A 43 7.84 1.62 2.04
N LEU A 44 6.70 1.66 1.36
CA LEU A 44 5.57 0.75 1.62
C LEU A 44 5.92 -0.60 0.97
N VAL A 45 6.19 -1.60 1.79
CA VAL A 45 6.68 -2.92 1.35
C VAL A 45 5.51 -3.83 1.01
N SER A 46 5.54 -4.41 -0.20
CA SER A 46 4.49 -5.31 -0.67
C SER A 46 4.98 -6.28 -1.75
N SER A 47 5.56 -5.79 -2.85
CA SER A 47 6.23 -6.60 -3.90
C SER A 47 7.72 -6.82 -3.58
N PRO A 48 8.39 -7.85 -4.14
CA PRO A 48 9.80 -8.18 -3.83
C PRO A 48 10.81 -7.07 -4.19
N PRO A 49 11.94 -6.95 -3.47
CA PRO A 49 13.02 -6.03 -3.83
C PRO A 49 13.94 -6.67 -4.89
N ASP A 50 13.42 -6.87 -6.09
CA ASP A 50 14.23 -7.34 -7.22
C ASP A 50 15.29 -6.30 -7.65
N GLU A 51 16.23 -6.68 -8.53
CA GLU A 51 17.32 -5.79 -8.92
C GLU A 51 16.85 -4.43 -9.46
N PRO A 52 15.90 -4.35 -10.42
CA PRO A 52 15.40 -3.06 -10.90
C PRO A 52 14.76 -2.21 -9.79
N THR A 53 14.02 -2.83 -8.85
CA THR A 53 13.45 -2.13 -7.70
C THR A 53 14.56 -1.57 -6.80
N LYS A 54 15.59 -2.35 -6.52
CA LYS A 54 16.72 -1.91 -5.67
C LYS A 54 17.51 -0.79 -6.31
N GLU A 55 17.82 -0.90 -7.60
CA GLU A 55 18.52 0.15 -8.36
C GLU A 55 17.75 1.47 -8.30
N ALA A 56 16.45 1.45 -8.62
CA ALA A 56 15.61 2.64 -8.59
C ALA A 56 15.43 3.23 -7.18
N LEU A 57 15.32 2.40 -6.14
CA LEU A 57 15.27 2.87 -4.75
C LEU A 57 16.59 3.54 -4.34
N ASN A 58 17.73 2.97 -4.71
CA ASN A 58 19.05 3.54 -4.44
C ASN A 58 19.27 4.87 -5.18
N GLU A 59 18.74 5.01 -6.40
CA GLU A 59 18.75 6.29 -7.13
C GLU A 59 17.87 7.36 -6.46
N MET A 60 16.77 6.97 -5.82
CA MET A 60 15.92 7.90 -5.08
C MET A 60 16.66 8.50 -3.88
N GLY A 61 17.39 7.67 -3.13
CA GLY A 61 18.14 8.10 -1.96
C GLY A 61 18.41 6.97 -0.98
N ARG A 62 18.62 7.32 0.29
CA ARG A 62 18.91 6.33 1.34
C ARG A 62 17.62 5.69 1.85
N VAL A 63 17.40 4.40 1.57
CA VAL A 63 16.26 3.67 2.16
C VAL A 63 16.40 3.62 3.68
N ALA A 64 15.54 4.37 4.37
CA ALA A 64 15.62 4.60 5.81
C ALA A 64 14.44 3.98 6.57
N TYR A 65 13.31 3.74 5.90
CA TYR A 65 12.10 3.22 6.51
C TYR A 65 11.46 2.16 5.62
N LEU A 66 11.07 1.05 6.22
CA LEU A 66 10.35 -0.06 5.59
C LEU A 66 9.05 -0.26 6.37
N LEU A 67 7.92 0.16 5.82
CA LEU A 67 6.60 -0.05 6.41
C LEU A 67 5.95 -1.28 5.78
N VAL A 68 5.59 -2.25 6.61
CA VAL A 68 4.64 -3.30 6.24
C VAL A 68 3.23 -2.75 6.48
N PRO A 69 2.38 -2.62 5.44
CA PRO A 69 1.07 -1.99 5.59
C PRO A 69 0.11 -2.85 6.39
N ASP A 70 0.15 -4.18 6.23
CA ASP A 70 -0.72 -5.12 6.95
C ASP A 70 -0.08 -6.52 7.00
N TYR A 71 -0.79 -7.49 7.57
CA TYR A 71 -0.31 -8.86 7.69
C TYR A 71 -0.05 -9.59 6.37
N GLU A 72 -0.85 -9.37 5.33
CA GLU A 72 -0.76 -10.08 4.05
C GLU A 72 0.39 -9.54 3.19
N HIS A 73 0.78 -8.29 3.40
CA HIS A 73 1.90 -7.64 2.70
C HIS A 73 3.25 -7.80 3.41
N SER A 74 3.32 -8.67 4.42
CA SER A 74 4.56 -8.91 5.18
C SER A 74 5.55 -9.84 4.47
N MET A 75 5.15 -10.57 3.41
CA MET A 75 5.97 -11.65 2.83
C MET A 75 7.37 -11.20 2.37
N ASN A 76 7.52 -9.95 1.94
CA ASN A 76 8.77 -9.43 1.38
C ASN A 76 9.64 -8.65 2.38
N ILE A 77 9.16 -8.42 3.61
CA ILE A 77 9.89 -7.55 4.56
C ILE A 77 11.27 -8.10 4.95
N VAL A 78 11.42 -9.41 5.07
CA VAL A 78 12.72 -10.03 5.36
C VAL A 78 13.74 -9.70 4.26
N ALA A 79 13.35 -9.86 3.00
CA ALA A 79 14.21 -9.54 1.86
C ALA A 79 14.57 -8.05 1.80
N PHE A 80 13.62 -7.16 2.07
CA PHE A 80 13.90 -5.73 2.17
C PHE A 80 14.85 -5.41 3.33
N SER A 81 14.64 -5.99 4.52
CA SER A 81 15.51 -5.74 5.68
C SER A 81 16.94 -6.23 5.46
N GLN A 82 17.12 -7.30 4.67
CA GLN A 82 18.45 -7.79 4.30
C GLN A 82 19.12 -6.87 3.25
N ALA A 83 18.35 -6.38 2.28
CA ALA A 83 18.85 -5.43 1.28
C ALA A 83 19.18 -4.05 1.89
N TYR A 84 18.45 -3.64 2.94
CA TYR A 84 18.57 -2.34 3.60
C TYR A 84 18.69 -2.51 5.13
N PRO A 85 19.83 -3.04 5.63
CA PRO A 85 19.98 -3.44 7.04
C PRO A 85 19.91 -2.30 8.05
N PHE A 86 20.04 -1.05 7.60
CA PHE A 86 19.94 0.14 8.46
C PHE A 86 18.55 0.79 8.44
N ALA A 87 17.62 0.28 7.62
CA ALA A 87 16.28 0.82 7.54
C ALA A 87 15.45 0.39 8.76
N LYS A 88 14.68 1.33 9.31
CA LYS A 88 13.75 1.08 10.41
C LYS A 88 12.54 0.33 9.88
N CYS A 89 12.33 -0.90 10.33
CA CYS A 89 11.14 -1.67 10.00
C CYS A 89 9.97 -1.27 10.91
N ILE A 90 8.84 -0.94 10.31
CA ILE A 90 7.61 -0.49 10.99
C ILE A 90 6.46 -1.35 10.48
N GLY A 91 5.54 -1.73 11.35
CA GLY A 91 4.39 -2.54 10.95
C GLY A 91 3.27 -2.47 11.98
N PRO A 92 2.18 -3.23 11.79
CA PRO A 92 1.13 -3.34 12.78
C PRO A 92 1.54 -4.25 13.95
N GLU A 93 0.87 -4.10 15.10
CA GLU A 93 0.95 -5.05 16.22
C GLU A 93 0.82 -6.49 15.73
N GLY A 94 1.50 -7.45 16.39
CA GLY A 94 1.41 -8.88 16.08
C GLY A 94 2.15 -9.35 14.82
N ILE A 95 2.70 -8.43 14.00
CA ILE A 95 3.49 -8.81 12.81
C ILE A 95 4.84 -9.43 13.18
N ASP A 96 5.39 -9.08 14.33
CA ASP A 96 6.61 -9.64 14.90
C ASP A 96 6.53 -11.15 15.11
N SER A 97 5.35 -11.66 15.47
CA SER A 97 5.11 -13.11 15.58
C SER A 97 5.10 -13.80 14.21
N LYS A 98 4.69 -13.10 13.15
CA LYS A 98 4.69 -13.62 11.76
C LYS A 98 6.06 -13.52 11.10
N GLN A 99 6.84 -12.51 11.46
CA GLN A 99 8.16 -12.21 10.90
C GLN A 99 9.18 -12.04 12.03
N PRO A 100 9.50 -13.11 12.78
CA PRO A 100 10.32 -13.03 14.00
C PRO A 100 11.80 -12.72 13.73
N SER A 101 12.24 -12.83 12.48
CA SER A 101 13.61 -12.51 12.06
C SER A 101 13.84 -11.01 11.81
N VAL A 102 12.78 -10.19 11.81
CA VAL A 102 12.88 -8.76 11.53
C VAL A 102 12.99 -7.96 12.83
N SER A 103 13.95 -7.03 12.85
CA SER A 103 14.10 -6.07 13.95
C SER A 103 13.14 -4.90 13.74
N TRP A 104 12.07 -4.85 14.54
CA TRP A 104 11.02 -3.84 14.44
C TRP A 104 11.36 -2.58 15.24
N ALA A 105 11.44 -1.44 14.56
CA ALA A 105 11.62 -0.13 15.18
C ALA A 105 10.33 0.34 15.89
N GLY A 106 9.16 -0.05 15.39
CA GLY A 106 7.90 0.13 16.11
C GLY A 106 6.71 -0.53 15.45
N LEU A 107 5.74 -0.88 16.30
CA LEU A 107 4.55 -1.62 15.94
C LEU A 107 3.31 -0.80 16.31
N PHE A 108 2.48 -0.47 15.33
CA PHE A 108 1.27 0.33 15.52
C PHE A 108 0.17 -0.51 16.18
N GLY A 109 -0.42 -0.02 17.27
CA GLY A 109 -1.27 -0.79 18.18
C GLY A 109 -0.51 -1.35 19.40
N ALA A 110 0.83 -1.31 19.36
CA ALA A 110 1.71 -1.68 20.46
C ALA A 110 2.69 -0.54 20.81
N GLY A 111 2.20 0.71 20.75
CA GLY A 111 2.95 1.90 21.15
C GLY A 111 3.88 2.48 20.08
N GLY A 112 3.96 1.87 18.89
CA GLY A 112 4.73 2.39 17.77
C GLY A 112 4.22 3.74 17.25
N GLU A 113 2.93 4.01 17.38
CA GLU A 113 2.27 5.26 17.04
C GLU A 113 2.65 6.45 17.94
N SER A 114 3.23 6.18 19.12
CA SER A 114 3.68 7.21 20.06
C SER A 114 5.13 7.65 19.82
N LYS A 115 5.82 7.03 18.86
CA LYS A 115 7.23 7.32 18.54
C LYS A 115 7.31 8.36 17.43
N THR A 116 8.44 9.05 17.39
CA THR A 116 8.85 9.89 16.25
C THR A 116 10.03 9.23 15.55
N TYR A 117 9.89 8.94 14.26
CA TYR A 117 10.87 8.23 13.45
C TYR A 117 11.74 9.16 12.61
N GLY A 118 11.23 10.35 12.27
CA GLY A 118 11.88 11.39 11.47
C GLY A 118 11.19 11.71 10.13
N PHE A 119 10.09 11.04 9.79
CA PHE A 119 9.33 11.28 8.55
C PHE A 119 8.03 12.07 8.77
N GLU A 120 7.65 12.33 10.03
CA GLU A 120 6.33 12.80 10.42
C GLU A 120 5.97 14.18 9.86
N ASP A 121 6.97 14.99 9.49
CA ASP A 121 6.77 16.29 8.82
C ASP A 121 6.20 16.15 7.40
N GLU A 122 6.33 14.97 6.77
CA GLU A 122 5.92 14.72 5.39
C GLU A 122 4.97 13.53 5.24
N ILE A 123 5.05 12.55 6.14
CA ILE A 123 4.26 11.32 6.13
C ILE A 123 3.41 11.23 7.39
N ARG A 124 2.13 10.98 7.21
CA ARG A 124 1.20 10.64 8.29
C ARG A 124 0.76 9.19 8.17
N LEU A 125 0.74 8.48 9.30
CA LEU A 125 0.28 7.09 9.39
C LEU A 125 -1.02 7.02 10.20
N HIS A 126 -1.94 6.12 9.83
CA HIS A 126 -3.13 5.81 10.64
C HIS A 126 -3.39 4.32 10.66
N TYR A 127 -3.58 3.78 11.86
CA TYR A 127 -3.77 2.35 12.08
C TYR A 127 -5.25 1.98 12.14
N PHE A 128 -5.60 0.88 11.48
CA PHE A 128 -6.94 0.30 11.41
C PHE A 128 -6.96 -1.03 12.20
N PRO A 129 -7.07 -0.99 13.54
CA PRO A 129 -7.14 -2.20 14.36
C PRO A 129 -8.37 -3.06 14.08
N GLY A 130 -9.41 -2.47 13.48
CA GLY A 130 -10.66 -3.15 13.12
C GLY A 130 -10.61 -3.91 11.79
N HIS A 131 -9.56 -3.74 10.97
CA HIS A 131 -9.37 -4.51 9.74
C HIS A 131 -8.75 -5.89 10.07
N MET A 132 -9.17 -6.98 9.40
CA MET A 132 -8.70 -8.32 9.75
C MET A 132 -7.19 -8.50 9.62
N ASN A 133 -6.56 -7.74 8.71
CA ASN A 133 -5.12 -7.77 8.47
C ASN A 133 -4.36 -6.69 9.26
N LYS A 134 -5.06 -5.88 10.08
CA LYS A 134 -4.46 -4.81 10.90
C LYS A 134 -3.68 -3.80 10.04
N GLU A 135 -4.39 -3.02 9.22
CA GLU A 135 -3.74 -2.19 8.20
C GLU A 135 -3.29 -0.81 8.70
N ILE A 136 -2.24 -0.26 8.12
CA ILE A 136 -1.74 1.10 8.31
C ILE A 136 -1.87 1.86 6.99
N ALA A 137 -2.75 2.87 6.97
CA ALA A 137 -2.84 3.82 5.87
C ALA A 137 -1.73 4.86 5.95
N VAL A 138 -1.19 5.28 4.80
CA VAL A 138 -0.08 6.23 4.70
C VAL A 138 -0.49 7.43 3.87
N LEU A 139 -0.29 8.64 4.38
CA LEU A 139 -0.46 9.87 3.61
C LEU A 139 0.89 10.55 3.43
N HIS A 140 1.33 10.68 2.19
CA HIS A 140 2.36 11.64 1.84
C HIS A 140 1.70 13.02 1.66
N MET A 141 1.83 13.86 2.70
CA MET A 141 1.14 15.15 2.78
C MET A 141 1.55 16.11 1.67
N PRO A 142 2.85 16.29 1.32
CA PRO A 142 3.26 17.23 0.29
C PRO A 142 2.65 16.97 -1.08
N SER A 143 2.45 15.70 -1.46
CA SER A 143 1.87 15.36 -2.75
C SER A 143 0.39 14.97 -2.69
N LYS A 144 -0.25 15.07 -1.52
CA LYS A 144 -1.66 14.71 -1.33
C LYS A 144 -1.97 13.28 -1.81
N THR A 145 -1.06 12.34 -1.52
CA THR A 145 -1.18 10.94 -1.95
C THR A 145 -1.43 10.03 -0.75
N LEU A 146 -2.58 9.37 -0.75
CA LEU A 146 -2.88 8.28 0.16
C LEU A 146 -2.35 6.96 -0.43
N LEU A 147 -1.72 6.12 0.39
CA LEU A 147 -1.35 4.76 0.07
C LEU A 147 -2.09 3.82 1.03
N CYS A 148 -2.57 2.72 0.48
CA CYS A 148 -3.25 1.67 1.22
C CYS A 148 -2.99 0.31 0.57
N ALA A 149 -3.15 -0.75 1.36
CA ALA A 149 -3.09 -2.12 0.92
C ALA A 149 -4.50 -2.68 0.70
N ASP A 150 -5.01 -3.49 1.61
CA ASP A 150 -6.26 -4.23 1.48
C ASP A 150 -7.51 -3.42 1.90
N LEU A 151 -7.35 -2.20 2.45
CA LEU A 151 -8.45 -1.27 2.73
C LEU A 151 -9.20 -0.85 1.44
N LEU A 152 -8.49 -0.78 0.31
CA LEU A 152 -9.06 -0.36 -0.96
C LEU A 152 -8.36 -1.03 -2.15
N PHE A 153 -9.13 -1.79 -2.91
CA PHE A 153 -8.79 -2.26 -4.25
C PHE A 153 -9.28 -1.28 -5.31
N ASN A 154 -8.52 -1.14 -6.41
CA ASN A 154 -8.95 -0.42 -7.61
C ASN A 154 -8.60 -1.22 -8.88
N LEU A 155 -9.18 -2.41 -8.99
CA LEU A 155 -8.95 -3.31 -10.12
C LEU A 155 -9.57 -2.75 -11.42
N PRO A 156 -9.13 -3.18 -12.61
CA PRO A 156 -8.05 -4.14 -12.90
C PRO A 156 -6.63 -3.63 -12.58
N PRO A 157 -5.62 -4.50 -12.50
CA PRO A 157 -4.23 -4.13 -12.27
C PRO A 157 -3.45 -3.95 -13.59
N THR A 158 -3.92 -3.10 -14.50
CA THR A 158 -3.35 -3.03 -15.86
C THR A 158 -1.85 -2.72 -15.83
N GLU A 159 -1.41 -1.88 -14.90
CA GLU A 159 -0.01 -1.45 -14.82
C GLU A 159 0.97 -2.59 -14.53
N GLY A 160 0.65 -3.47 -13.59
CA GLY A 160 1.53 -4.57 -13.20
C GLY A 160 1.71 -5.63 -14.28
N TYR A 161 0.82 -5.67 -15.28
CA TYR A 161 0.85 -6.68 -16.35
C TYR A 161 1.45 -6.16 -17.67
N LYS A 162 1.88 -4.88 -17.75
CA LYS A 162 2.40 -4.27 -18.99
C LYS A 162 3.61 -4.98 -19.59
N GLN A 163 4.48 -5.56 -18.76
CA GLN A 163 5.71 -6.25 -19.20
C GLN A 163 5.52 -7.74 -19.49
N THR A 164 4.34 -8.31 -19.20
CA THR A 164 4.09 -9.74 -19.48
C THR A 164 4.04 -9.96 -20.99
N SER A 165 4.52 -11.12 -21.46
CA SER A 165 4.56 -11.49 -22.89
C SER A 165 3.18 -11.67 -23.54
N GLN A 166 2.10 -11.38 -22.82
CA GLN A 166 0.74 -11.17 -23.34
C GLN A 166 0.52 -9.76 -23.92
N SER A 167 1.54 -8.90 -23.90
CA SER A 167 1.54 -7.52 -24.45
C SER A 167 1.44 -7.42 -25.97
N GLY A 168 1.35 -8.55 -26.70
CA GLY A 168 0.96 -8.59 -28.10
C GLY A 168 -0.55 -8.81 -28.23
N GLU A 169 -1.32 -7.74 -28.40
CA GLU A 169 -2.74 -7.72 -28.83
C GLU A 169 -3.78 -8.51 -28.00
N ALA A 170 -3.37 -9.22 -26.94
CA ALA A 170 -4.25 -9.81 -25.96
C ALA A 170 -4.25 -8.92 -24.70
N VAL A 171 -5.01 -7.82 -24.75
CA VAL A 171 -5.49 -7.16 -23.54
C VAL A 171 -6.03 -8.28 -22.66
N TRP A 172 -5.39 -8.56 -21.51
CA TRP A 172 -5.96 -9.43 -20.49
C TRP A 172 -7.42 -9.02 -20.35
N PRO A 173 -8.42 -9.85 -20.71
CA PRO A 173 -9.79 -9.38 -20.72
C PRO A 173 -10.10 -9.04 -19.27
N VAL A 174 -10.13 -7.73 -19.01
CA VAL A 174 -10.59 -7.16 -17.76
C VAL A 174 -11.95 -7.80 -17.56
N ASN A 175 -12.02 -8.78 -16.68
CA ASN A 175 -13.22 -9.55 -16.53
C ASN A 175 -14.12 -8.81 -15.55
N LYS A 176 -15.43 -8.96 -15.70
CA LYS A 176 -16.43 -8.26 -14.86
C LYS A 176 -16.19 -8.46 -13.36
N LEU A 177 -15.51 -9.54 -12.97
CA LEU A 177 -15.13 -9.81 -11.59
C LEU A 177 -14.05 -8.84 -11.09
N GLN A 178 -13.04 -8.52 -11.91
CA GLN A 178 -12.05 -7.50 -11.56
C GLN A 178 -12.70 -6.12 -11.44
N GLU A 179 -13.53 -5.71 -12.41
CA GLU A 179 -14.25 -4.42 -12.35
C GLU A 179 -15.17 -4.32 -11.14
N SER A 180 -15.70 -5.46 -10.68
CA SER A 180 -16.53 -5.50 -9.47
C SER A 180 -15.76 -5.15 -8.19
N LEU A 181 -14.43 -5.09 -8.20
CA LEU A 181 -13.59 -4.69 -7.05
C LEU A 181 -13.00 -3.28 -7.21
N GLN A 182 -13.74 -2.38 -7.85
CA GLN A 182 -13.47 -0.94 -7.83
C GLN A 182 -14.14 -0.25 -6.64
N PRO A 183 -13.63 0.93 -6.21
CA PRO A 183 -14.30 1.72 -5.17
C PRO A 183 -15.75 2.06 -5.55
N GLY A 184 -16.66 1.86 -4.61
CA GLY A 184 -18.09 2.18 -4.76
C GLY A 184 -18.96 1.07 -5.35
N THR A 185 -18.40 -0.07 -5.71
CA THR A 185 -19.20 -1.23 -6.15
C THR A 185 -19.74 -2.01 -4.95
N THR A 186 -20.84 -2.75 -5.17
CA THR A 186 -21.41 -3.64 -4.14
C THR A 186 -20.42 -4.73 -3.71
N ALA A 187 -19.69 -5.33 -4.65
CA ALA A 187 -18.76 -6.41 -4.33
C ALA A 187 -17.57 -5.89 -3.49
N HIS A 188 -17.06 -4.69 -3.76
CA HIS A 188 -16.05 -4.06 -2.90
C HIS A 188 -16.58 -3.81 -1.49
N SER A 189 -17.81 -3.28 -1.35
CA SER A 189 -18.46 -3.08 -0.04
C SER A 189 -18.67 -4.40 0.73
N VAL A 190 -18.98 -5.50 0.03
CA VAL A 190 -19.07 -6.84 0.63
C VAL A 190 -17.71 -7.30 1.14
N VAL A 191 -16.65 -7.16 0.34
CA VAL A 191 -15.27 -7.46 0.78
C VAL A 191 -14.92 -6.64 2.01
N GLY A 192 -15.16 -5.33 2.00
CA GLY A 192 -14.93 -4.44 3.14
C GLY A 192 -15.70 -4.87 4.39
N THR A 193 -16.95 -5.34 4.25
CA THR A 193 -17.71 -5.91 5.39
C THR A 193 -17.09 -7.17 5.94
N LEU A 194 -16.64 -8.07 5.06
CA LEU A 194 -16.03 -9.34 5.46
C LEU A 194 -14.67 -9.14 6.14
N THR A 195 -13.90 -8.12 5.73
CA THR A 195 -12.57 -7.84 6.30
C THR A 195 -12.60 -6.85 7.46
N GLY A 196 -13.62 -5.99 7.58
CA GLY A 196 -13.82 -5.09 8.72
C GLY A 196 -14.43 -5.80 9.93
N LYS A 197 -13.60 -6.38 10.79
CA LYS A 197 -14.00 -7.20 11.96
C LYS A 197 -14.53 -6.40 13.15
N ASN A 198 -14.27 -5.10 13.21
CA ASN A 198 -14.81 -4.20 14.23
C ASN A 198 -15.40 -2.96 13.57
N ARG A 199 -16.73 -2.85 13.54
CA ARG A 199 -17.45 -1.82 12.79
C ARG A 199 -17.23 -0.43 13.37
N GLU A 200 -17.20 -0.29 14.69
CA GLU A 200 -16.99 0.97 15.40
C GLU A 200 -15.59 1.52 15.12
N ALA A 201 -14.57 0.66 15.20
CA ALA A 201 -13.19 1.03 14.86
C ALA A 201 -13.08 1.42 13.38
N MET A 202 -13.60 0.60 12.46
CA MET A 202 -13.59 0.92 11.03
C MET A 202 -14.32 2.25 10.72
N SER A 203 -15.43 2.54 11.40
CA SER A 203 -16.14 3.84 11.29
C SER A 203 -15.28 5.00 11.74
N ARG A 204 -14.72 4.93 12.96
CA ARG A 204 -13.84 5.97 13.49
C ARG A 204 -12.63 6.20 12.57
N ASP A 205 -11.95 5.13 12.19
CA ASP A 205 -10.66 5.19 11.50
C ASP A 205 -10.83 5.63 10.03
N SER A 206 -11.90 5.18 9.36
CA SER A 206 -12.23 5.68 8.02
C SER A 206 -12.62 7.15 8.01
N LYS A 207 -13.31 7.66 9.05
CA LYS A 207 -13.62 9.09 9.23
C LYS A 207 -12.35 9.92 9.44
N ILE A 208 -11.39 9.42 10.22
CA ILE A 208 -10.09 10.10 10.44
C ILE A 208 -9.33 10.25 9.11
N VAL A 209 -9.17 9.17 8.35
CA VAL A 209 -8.49 9.25 7.04
C VAL A 209 -9.31 10.10 6.05
N ALA A 210 -10.64 10.00 6.07
CA ALA A 210 -11.50 10.86 5.27
C ALA A 210 -11.34 12.36 5.56
N ALA A 211 -10.84 12.75 6.74
CA ALA A 211 -10.56 14.15 7.08
C ALA A 211 -9.17 14.66 6.60
N TRP A 212 -8.28 13.78 6.14
CA TRP A 212 -6.97 14.20 5.62
C TRP A 212 -7.07 14.96 4.30
N ASP A 213 -6.03 15.69 3.89
CA ASP A 213 -6.00 16.36 2.58
C ASP A 213 -5.26 15.49 1.55
N PHE A 214 -6.00 14.72 0.75
CA PHE A 214 -5.47 13.88 -0.33
C PHE A 214 -6.36 13.94 -1.57
N ASP A 215 -5.78 13.69 -2.75
CA ASP A 215 -6.49 13.59 -4.02
C ASP A 215 -6.13 12.32 -4.80
N ARG A 216 -4.88 11.84 -4.69
CA ARG A 216 -4.43 10.58 -5.29
C ARG A 216 -4.54 9.43 -4.28
N ILE A 217 -4.92 8.24 -4.75
CA ILE A 217 -4.78 6.99 -3.99
C ILE A 217 -3.90 6.00 -4.77
N VAL A 218 -2.89 5.45 -4.11
CA VAL A 218 -2.03 4.38 -4.61
C VAL A 218 -2.30 3.10 -3.82
N PRO A 219 -3.15 2.20 -4.34
CA PRO A 219 -3.38 0.91 -3.70
C PRO A 219 -2.24 -0.09 -4.02
N CYS A 220 -2.01 -1.07 -3.13
CA CYS A 220 -1.14 -2.22 -3.45
C CYS A 220 -1.74 -3.08 -4.58
N HIS A 221 -3.06 -3.11 -4.70
CA HIS A 221 -3.79 -3.91 -5.68
C HIS A 221 -4.63 -3.05 -6.63
N GLY A 222 -4.46 -3.28 -7.93
CA GLY A 222 -5.11 -2.52 -8.99
C GLY A 222 -4.32 -1.30 -9.47
N ASP A 223 -5.00 -0.44 -10.22
CA ASP A 223 -4.43 0.76 -10.81
C ASP A 223 -4.47 1.96 -9.86
N VAL A 224 -3.56 2.91 -10.07
CA VAL A 224 -3.53 4.17 -9.31
C VAL A 224 -4.77 5.00 -9.60
N ILE A 225 -5.40 5.53 -8.54
CA ILE A 225 -6.44 6.56 -8.65
C ILE A 225 -5.72 7.91 -8.70
N GLU A 226 -5.52 8.44 -9.90
CA GLU A 226 -4.70 9.64 -10.12
C GLU A 226 -5.31 10.93 -9.53
N SER A 227 -6.65 11.02 -9.48
CA SER A 227 -7.40 12.15 -8.90
C SER A 227 -8.80 11.69 -8.46
N GLY A 228 -9.50 12.50 -7.65
CA GLY A 228 -10.82 12.16 -7.13
C GLY A 228 -10.77 11.12 -6.01
N GLY A 229 -9.61 10.90 -5.41
CA GLY A 229 -9.38 9.91 -4.36
C GLY A 229 -10.30 10.11 -3.17
N LYS A 230 -10.64 11.35 -2.81
CA LYS A 230 -11.61 11.62 -1.75
C LYS A 230 -12.96 10.98 -2.00
N GLU A 231 -13.51 11.20 -3.18
CA GLU A 231 -14.80 10.61 -3.55
C GLU A 231 -14.73 9.08 -3.52
N LYS A 232 -13.64 8.51 -4.04
CA LYS A 232 -13.42 7.06 -4.05
C LYS A 232 -13.30 6.47 -2.65
N TRP A 233 -12.62 7.15 -1.73
CA TRP A 233 -12.55 6.75 -0.33
C TRP A 233 -13.94 6.77 0.32
N LEU A 234 -14.71 7.85 0.13
CA LEU A 234 -16.06 7.97 0.68
C LEU A 234 -17.00 6.90 0.13
N GLN A 235 -16.88 6.57 -1.16
CA GLN A 235 -17.62 5.47 -1.80
C GLN A 235 -17.25 4.11 -1.20
N THR A 236 -15.95 3.81 -1.04
CA THR A 236 -15.48 2.56 -0.43
C THR A 236 -15.97 2.38 1.01
N PHE A 237 -15.91 3.44 1.82
CA PHE A 237 -16.25 3.38 3.24
C PHE A 237 -17.68 3.84 3.55
N GLN A 238 -18.56 3.99 2.56
CA GLN A 238 -19.91 4.53 2.74
C GLN A 238 -20.68 3.84 3.89
N GLN A 239 -20.54 2.52 4.00
CA GLN A 239 -21.19 1.73 5.06
C GLN A 239 -20.67 2.01 6.48
N TYR A 240 -19.50 2.65 6.63
CA TYR A 240 -18.87 2.99 7.90
C TYR A 240 -18.94 4.50 8.21
N LEU A 241 -19.21 5.34 7.20
CA LEU A 241 -19.21 6.79 7.32
C LEU A 241 -20.57 7.38 7.75
N GLN A 242 -21.61 6.54 7.76
CA GLN A 242 -22.92 6.90 8.32
C GLN A 242 -22.88 7.07 9.84
#